data_AF-A0AA41UXM5-F1
#
_entry.id   AF-A0AA41UXM5-F1
#
_cell.length_a   1.000
_cell.length_b   1.000
_cell.length_c   1.000
_cell.angle_alpha   90.00
_cell.angle_beta   90.00
_cell.angle_gamma   90.00
#
_symmetry.space_group_name_H-M   'P 1'
#
loop_
_entity.id
_entity.type
_entity.pdbx_description
1 polymer ?
#
loop_
_entity_poly.entity_id
_entity_poly.type
_entity_poly.pdbx_seq_one_letter_code
_entity_poly.pdbx_strand_id
1 'polypeptide(L)'
;MADRSVSWAKRMCVVPTEKTQLHLAMLALQFGYAGFHVVSRAALNMGISKLVFPVYRNIIALLLLAPFAFFLEKKERPAMNLSFLVQFFFLALIGITANQGFYLLGLDNTSPTFASAIQNSVPALTFLMAVAL
;
A
#
# COMPACT_ATOMS: atom_id res chain seq x y z
N MET A 1 16.97 45.45 3.86
CA MET A 1 17.35 44.46 2.82
C MET A 1 17.13 43.00 3.23
N ALA A 2 17.02 42.65 4.52
CA ALA A 2 16.76 41.27 4.99
C ALA A 2 15.33 40.72 4.73
N ASP A 3 14.34 41.61 4.62
CA ASP A 3 12.91 41.26 4.48
C ASP A 3 12.58 40.51 3.16
N ARG A 4 13.27 40.84 2.06
CA ARG A 4 13.06 40.16 0.77
C ARG A 4 13.54 38.70 0.76
N SER A 5 14.49 38.32 1.62
CA SER A 5 14.98 36.93 1.71
C SER A 5 13.98 36.01 2.43
N VAL A 6 13.32 36.54 3.46
CA VAL A 6 12.30 35.83 4.25
C VAL A 6 11.04 35.60 3.42
N SER A 7 10.65 36.56 2.58
CA SER A 7 9.53 36.42 1.63
C SER A 7 9.77 35.35 0.56
N TRP A 8 10.99 35.23 0.04
CA TRP A 8 11.36 34.20 -0.94
C TRP A 8 11.42 32.80 -0.33
N ALA A 9 11.99 32.64 0.87
CA ALA A 9 12.01 31.36 1.58
C ALA A 9 10.59 30.89 1.93
N LYS A 10 9.70 31.82 2.31
CA LYS A 10 8.28 31.52 2.59
C LYS A 10 7.47 31.20 1.32
N ARG A 11 7.90 31.70 0.16
CA ARG A 11 7.37 31.34 -1.17
C ARG A 11 7.90 30.00 -1.69
N MET A 12 9.00 29.47 -1.17
CA MET A 12 9.46 28.11 -1.49
C MET A 12 8.70 27.03 -0.71
N CYS A 13 8.06 27.41 0.39
CA CYS A 13 7.02 26.62 1.08
C CYS A 13 5.63 27.02 0.56
N VAL A 14 5.40 26.91 -0.76
CA VAL A 14 4.02 26.74 -1.22
C VAL A 14 3.59 25.37 -0.71
N VAL A 15 2.88 25.35 0.42
CA VAL A 15 2.08 24.19 0.81
C VAL A 15 1.21 23.91 -0.41
N PRO A 16 1.39 22.78 -1.11
CA PRO A 16 0.62 22.51 -2.31
C PRO A 16 -0.85 22.51 -1.89
N THR A 17 -1.72 23.09 -2.72
CA THR A 17 -3.17 23.03 -2.53
C THR A 17 -3.57 21.59 -2.22
N GLU A 18 -4.51 21.35 -1.30
CA GLU A 18 -4.86 20.00 -0.82
C GLU A 18 -5.06 18.99 -1.96
N LYS A 19 -5.71 19.42 -3.05
CA LYS A 19 -5.88 18.63 -4.28
C LYS A 19 -4.53 18.23 -4.92
N THR A 20 -3.59 19.15 -5.01
CA THR A 20 -2.24 18.91 -5.53
C THR A 20 -1.49 17.91 -4.65
N GLN A 21 -1.61 17.99 -3.32
CA GLN A 21 -0.99 17.02 -2.41
C GLN A 21 -1.56 15.60 -2.63
N LEU A 22 -2.88 15.48 -2.78
CA LEU A 22 -3.54 14.21 -3.06
C LEU A 22 -3.09 13.61 -4.39
N HIS A 23 -3.02 14.42 -5.45
CA HIS A 23 -2.54 13.95 -6.76
C HIS A 23 -1.08 13.51 -6.73
N LEU A 24 -0.21 14.26 -6.04
CA LEU A 24 1.20 13.87 -5.88
C LEU A 24 1.34 12.58 -5.08
N ALA A 25 0.58 12.42 -4.00
CA ALA A 25 0.56 11.19 -3.22
C ALA A 25 0.07 9.99 -4.04
N MET A 26 -0.98 10.17 -4.85
CA MET A 26 -1.49 9.12 -5.72
C MET A 26 -0.50 8.72 -6.81
N LEU A 27 0.20 9.69 -7.42
CA LEU A 27 1.23 9.43 -8.42
C LEU A 27 2.41 8.67 -7.80
N ALA A 28 2.87 9.07 -6.61
CA ALA A 28 3.91 8.36 -5.88
C ALA A 28 3.50 6.93 -5.53
N LEU A 29 2.25 6.73 -5.09
CA LEU A 29 1.70 5.41 -4.77
C LEU A 29 1.63 4.53 -6.01
N GLN A 30 1.14 5.04 -7.14
CA GLN A 30 1.06 4.28 -8.40
C GLN A 30 2.45 3.90 -8.93
N PHE A 31 3.41 4.81 -8.83
CA PHE A 31 4.80 4.51 -9.19
C PHE A 31 5.37 3.40 -8.31
N GLY A 32 5.11 3.45 -6.99
CA GLY A 32 5.46 2.37 -6.05
C GLY A 32 4.83 1.02 -6.42
N TYR A 33 3.54 1.01 -6.79
CA TYR A 33 2.85 -0.20 -7.24
C TYR A 33 3.42 -0.76 -8.56
N ALA A 34 3.72 0.10 -9.53
CA ALA A 34 4.35 -0.31 -10.78
C ALA A 34 5.71 -0.98 -10.51
N GLY A 35 6.54 -0.37 -9.66
CA GLY A 35 7.80 -0.96 -9.20
C GLY A 35 7.58 -2.31 -8.50
N PHE A 36 6.59 -2.41 -7.62
CA PHE A 36 6.23 -3.66 -6.94
C PHE A 36 5.89 -4.80 -7.93
N HIS A 37 5.13 -4.54 -8.99
CA HIS A 37 4.80 -5.56 -9.99
C HIS A 37 6.05 -6.07 -10.73
N VAL A 38 6.95 -5.16 -11.11
CA VAL A 38 8.20 -5.50 -11.80
C VAL A 38 9.13 -6.29 -10.88
N VAL A 39 9.36 -5.81 -9.66
CA VAL A 39 10.22 -6.48 -8.67
C VAL A 39 9.67 -7.85 -8.31
N SER A 40 8.35 -7.99 -8.13
CA SER A 40 7.72 -9.28 -7.82
C SER A 40 7.93 -10.27 -8.96
N ARG A 41 7.77 -9.85 -10.23
CA ARG A 41 8.03 -10.72 -11.38
C ARG A 41 9.50 -11.09 -11.51
N ALA A 42 10.41 -10.14 -11.28
CA ALA A 42 11.85 -10.42 -11.28
C ALA A 42 12.23 -11.43 -10.18
N ALA A 43 11.69 -11.28 -8.97
CA ALA A 43 11.89 -12.22 -7.87
C ALA A 43 11.40 -13.64 -8.19
N LEU A 44 10.23 -13.77 -8.82
CA LEU A 44 9.71 -15.06 -9.27
C LEU A 44 10.59 -15.68 -10.37
N ASN A 45 11.06 -14.88 -11.33
CA ASN A 45 11.99 -15.33 -12.38
C ASN A 45 13.33 -15.82 -11.81
N MET A 46 13.76 -15.30 -10.66
CA MET A 46 14.95 -15.77 -9.93
C MET A 46 14.69 -17.04 -9.09
N GLY A 47 13.47 -17.59 -9.14
CA GLY A 47 13.10 -18.81 -8.42
C GLY A 47 12.73 -18.60 -6.95
N ILE A 48 12.47 -17.37 -6.50
CA ILE A 48 12.03 -17.13 -5.11
C ILE A 48 10.66 -17.77 -4.90
N SER A 49 10.51 -18.51 -3.80
CA SER A 49 9.24 -19.14 -3.43
C SER A 49 8.12 -18.11 -3.24
N LYS A 50 6.97 -18.41 -3.84
CA LYS A 50 5.73 -17.64 -3.76
C LYS A 50 5.21 -17.45 -2.33
N LEU A 51 5.57 -18.34 -1.41
CA LEU A 51 5.22 -18.21 0.02
C LEU A 51 6.23 -17.36 0.79
N VAL A 52 7.49 -17.46 0.42
CA VAL A 52 8.60 -16.79 1.12
C VAL A 52 8.60 -15.29 0.83
N PHE A 53 8.28 -14.88 -0.40
CA PHE A 53 8.27 -13.48 -0.80
C PHE A 53 7.27 -12.61 0.00
N PRO A 54 5.98 -12.99 0.16
CA PRO A 54 5.03 -12.29 1.03
C PRO A 54 5.48 -12.19 2.48
N VAL A 55 6.08 -13.26 3.03
CA VAL A 55 6.53 -13.29 4.43
C VAL A 55 7.61 -12.24 4.66
N TYR A 56 8.64 -12.21 3.81
CA TYR A 56 9.70 -11.20 3.92
C TYR A 56 9.14 -9.78 3.78
N ARG A 57 8.25 -9.54 2.81
CA ARG A 57 7.61 -8.23 2.63
C ARG A 57 6.88 -7.78 3.89
N ASN A 58 6.08 -8.65 4.51
CA ASN A 58 5.29 -8.31 5.69
C ASN A 58 6.18 -8.09 6.93
N ILE A 59 7.27 -8.85 7.09
CA ILE A 59 8.25 -8.63 8.18
C ILE A 59 8.91 -7.26 8.02
N ILE A 60 9.36 -6.92 6.81
CA ILE A 60 9.98 -5.60 6.56
C ILE A 60 8.97 -4.48 6.80
N ALA A 61 7.73 -4.63 6.31
CA ALA A 61 6.68 -3.65 6.54
C ALA A 61 6.39 -3.46 8.03
N LEU A 62 6.33 -4.56 8.80
CA LEU A 62 6.15 -4.52 10.26
C LEU A 62 7.31 -3.78 10.94
N LEU A 63 8.56 -4.09 10.61
CA LEU A 63 9.73 -3.45 11.20
C LEU A 63 9.80 -1.95 10.87
N LEU A 64 9.43 -1.58 9.64
CA LEU A 64 9.39 -0.18 9.22
C LEU A 64 8.27 0.58 9.91
N LEU A 65 7.06 0.00 10.00
CA LEU A 65 5.89 0.66 10.59
C LEU A 65 5.89 0.67 12.12
N ALA A 66 6.47 -0.34 12.77
CA ALA A 66 6.50 -0.48 14.23
C ALA A 66 7.00 0.78 14.99
N PRO A 67 8.12 1.42 14.62
CA PRO A 67 8.56 2.65 15.30
C PRO A 67 7.56 3.79 15.10
N PHE A 68 7.04 4.00 13.89
CA PHE A 68 6.05 5.07 13.64
C PHE A 68 4.76 4.83 14.42
N ALA A 69 4.25 3.59 14.43
CA ALA A 69 3.08 3.22 15.21
C ALA A 69 3.31 3.44 16.72
N PHE A 70 4.52 3.17 17.23
CA PHE A 70 4.84 3.40 18.63
C PHE A 70 4.94 4.90 18.98
N PHE A 71 5.51 5.74 18.11
CA PHE A 71 5.71 7.16 18.40
C PHE A 71 4.47 8.03 18.11
N LEU A 72 3.71 7.74 17.04
CA LEU A 72 2.59 8.56 16.60
C LEU A 72 1.26 8.18 17.29
N GLU A 73 0.99 6.90 17.52
CA GLU A 73 -0.34 6.42 17.92
C GLU A 73 -0.46 6.05 19.41
N LYS A 74 0.60 6.26 20.20
CA LYS A 74 0.66 5.84 21.62
C LYS A 74 -0.49 6.37 22.47
N LYS A 75 -1.03 7.56 22.17
CA LYS A 75 -2.04 8.25 22.97
C LYS A 75 -3.49 7.85 22.67
N GLU A 76 -3.77 7.33 21.48
CA GLU A 76 -5.13 7.15 20.95
C GLU A 76 -5.50 5.66 20.78
N ARG A 77 -4.90 4.75 21.57
CA ARG A 77 -5.14 3.31 21.40
C ARG A 77 -6.48 2.87 22.01
N PRO A 78 -7.45 2.40 21.20
CA PRO A 78 -8.65 1.75 21.73
C PRO A 78 -8.28 0.40 22.37
N ALA A 79 -9.02 0.01 23.41
CA ALA A 79 -8.81 -1.27 24.08
C ALA A 79 -9.10 -2.43 23.10
N MET A 80 -8.15 -3.37 22.97
CA MET A 80 -8.32 -4.54 22.13
C MET A 80 -9.34 -5.50 22.76
N ASN A 81 -10.38 -5.84 21.98
CA ASN A 81 -11.39 -6.85 22.34
C ASN A 81 -11.21 -8.08 21.44
N LEU A 82 -11.65 -9.26 21.89
CA LEU A 82 -11.67 -10.50 21.12
C LEU A 82 -12.41 -10.36 19.78
N SER A 83 -13.49 -9.58 19.74
CA SER A 83 -14.20 -9.30 18.48
C SER A 83 -13.30 -8.61 17.45
N PHE A 84 -12.52 -7.62 17.87
CA PHE A 84 -11.55 -6.95 16.99
C PHE A 84 -10.43 -7.89 16.55
N LEU A 85 -9.93 -8.76 17.45
CA LEU A 85 -8.92 -9.75 17.09
C LEU A 85 -9.42 -10.70 15.99
N VAL A 86 -10.65 -11.19 16.10
CA VAL A 86 -11.25 -12.07 15.10
C VAL A 86 -11.45 -11.32 13.78
N GLN A 87 -11.93 -10.07 13.81
CA GLN A 87 -12.08 -9.23 12.61
C GLN A 87 -10.73 -8.99 11.93
N PHE A 88 -9.69 -8.62 12.68
CA PHE A 88 -8.34 -8.44 12.13
C PHE A 88 -7.75 -9.74 11.59
N PHE A 89 -8.04 -10.88 12.22
CA PHE A 89 -7.61 -12.19 11.71
C PHE A 89 -8.19 -12.46 10.33
N PHE A 90 -9.51 -12.32 10.14
CA PHE A 90 -10.14 -12.54 8.84
C PHE A 90 -9.70 -11.48 7.81
N LEU A 91 -9.54 -10.22 8.23
CA LEU A 91 -9.05 -9.15 7.36
C LEU A 91 -7.62 -9.43 6.88
N ALA A 92 -6.74 -9.89 7.76
CA ALA A 92 -5.37 -10.25 7.40
C ALA A 92 -5.33 -11.51 6.53
N LEU A 93 -6.12 -12.53 6.87
CA LEU A 93 -6.17 -13.80 6.13
C LEU A 93 -6.66 -13.59 4.70
N ILE A 94 -7.79 -12.92 4.53
CA ILE A 94 -8.45 -12.74 3.23
C ILE A 94 -7.85 -11.54 2.49
N GLY A 95 -7.79 -10.38 3.15
CA GLY A 95 -7.40 -9.12 2.53
C GLY A 95 -5.90 -8.99 2.23
N ILE A 96 -5.04 -9.64 3.02
CA ILE A 96 -3.59 -9.58 2.85
C ILE A 96 -3.05 -10.90 2.31
N THR A 97 -3.18 -12.00 3.06
CA THR A 97 -2.52 -13.27 2.74
C THR A 97 -3.07 -13.90 1.46
N ALA A 98 -4.39 -14.10 1.38
CA ALA A 98 -5.01 -14.69 0.19
C ALA A 98 -4.83 -13.78 -1.03
N ASN A 99 -5.05 -12.48 -0.88
CA ASN A 99 -4.82 -11.48 -1.94
C ASN A 99 -3.38 -11.53 -2.48
N GLN A 100 -2.37 -11.51 -1.62
CA GLN A 100 -0.96 -11.60 -2.06
C GLN A 100 -0.62 -12.96 -2.67
N GLY A 101 -1.15 -14.05 -2.11
CA GLY A 101 -0.95 -15.40 -2.64
C GLY A 101 -1.52 -15.57 -4.03
N PHE A 102 -2.78 -15.19 -4.25
CA PHE A 102 -3.42 -15.22 -5.56
C PHE A 102 -2.77 -14.25 -6.54
N TYR A 103 -2.34 -13.07 -6.08
CA TYR A 103 -1.58 -12.14 -6.89
C TYR A 103 -0.28 -12.76 -7.42
N LEU A 104 0.52 -13.42 -6.56
CA LEU A 104 1.78 -14.04 -6.99
C LEU A 104 1.55 -15.26 -7.87
N LEU A 105 0.52 -16.07 -7.60
CA LEU A 105 0.12 -17.17 -8.47
C LEU A 105 -0.30 -16.67 -9.85
N GLY A 106 -1.11 -15.61 -9.91
CA GLY A 106 -1.49 -14.97 -11.16
C GLY A 106 -0.27 -14.38 -11.88
N LEU A 107 0.61 -13.68 -11.16
CA LEU A 107 1.80 -13.06 -11.72
C LEU A 107 2.80 -14.08 -12.26
N ASP A 108 2.89 -15.28 -11.70
CA ASP A 108 3.75 -16.37 -12.19
C ASP A 108 3.27 -16.87 -13.57
N ASN A 109 1.95 -16.97 -13.73
CA ASN A 109 1.30 -17.44 -14.95
C ASN A 109 1.05 -16.33 -16.00
N THR A 110 1.23 -15.06 -15.63
CA THR A 110 0.91 -13.90 -16.48
C THR A 110 2.01 -12.84 -16.44
N SER A 111 1.78 -11.67 -17.04
CA SER A 111 2.75 -10.57 -17.04
C SER A 111 2.41 -9.48 -16.01
N PRO A 112 3.40 -8.69 -15.55
CA PRO A 112 3.15 -7.50 -14.75
C PRO A 112 2.12 -6.55 -15.36
N THR A 113 2.14 -6.39 -16.69
CA THR A 113 1.18 -5.55 -17.43
C THR A 113 -0.25 -6.07 -17.30
N PHE A 114 -0.44 -7.39 -17.39
CA PHE A 114 -1.74 -8.01 -17.20
C PHE A 114 -2.25 -7.81 -15.77
N ALA A 115 -1.37 -7.97 -14.77
CA ALA A 115 -1.72 -7.75 -13.38
C ALA A 115 -2.09 -6.28 -13.08
N SER A 116 -1.40 -5.32 -13.71
CA SER A 116 -1.77 -3.89 -13.65
C SER A 116 -3.13 -3.63 -14.31
N ALA A 117 -3.42 -4.26 -15.45
CA ALA A 117 -4.69 -4.07 -16.15
C ALA A 117 -5.89 -4.59 -15.35
N ILE A 118 -5.79 -5.78 -14.75
CA ILE A 118 -6.86 -6.37 -13.92
C ILE A 118 -7.20 -5.52 -12.70
N GLN A 119 -6.24 -4.79 -12.14
CA GLN A 119 -6.51 -3.90 -11.01
C GLN A 119 -7.48 -2.76 -11.34
N ASN A 120 -7.58 -2.35 -12.62
CA ASN A 120 -8.58 -1.37 -13.04
C ASN A 120 -10.02 -1.91 -12.96
N SER A 121 -10.20 -3.23 -12.85
CA SER A 121 -11.51 -3.85 -12.62
C SER A 121 -11.92 -3.86 -11.14
N VAL A 122 -10.99 -3.58 -10.20
CA VAL A 122 -11.29 -3.60 -8.76
C VAL A 122 -12.42 -2.64 -8.40
N PRO A 123 -12.44 -1.36 -8.82
CA PRO A 123 -13.55 -0.45 -8.52
C PRO A 123 -14.90 -0.94 -9.08
N ALA A 124 -14.90 -1.55 -10.27
CA ALA A 124 -16.11 -2.10 -10.87
C ALA A 124 -16.65 -3.29 -10.07
N LEU A 125 -15.78 -4.22 -9.65
CA LEU A 125 -16.17 -5.35 -8.81
C LEU A 125 -16.66 -4.89 -7.43
N THR A 126 -15.99 -3.92 -6.82
CA THR A 126 -16.41 -3.33 -5.54
C THR A 126 -17.79 -2.70 -5.65
N PHE A 127 -18.09 -1.98 -6.74
CA PHE A 127 -19.41 -1.41 -6.96
C PHE A 127 -20.49 -2.49 -7.10
N LEU A 128 -20.22 -3.56 -7.86
CA LEU A 128 -21.15 -4.69 -7.99
C LEU A 128 -21.43 -5.36 -6.64
N MET A 129 -20.39 -5.59 -5.83
CA MET A 129 -20.56 -6.13 -4.48
C MET A 129 -21.38 -5.20 -3.59
N ALA A 130 -21.14 -3.89 -3.65
CA ALA A 130 -21.87 -2.90 -2.86
C ALA A 130 -23.35 -2.77 -3.25
N VAL A 131 -23.71 -3.06 -4.51
CA VAL A 131 -25.11 -3.11 -4.96
C VAL A 131 -25.78 -4.44 -4.57
N ALA A 132 -25.02 -5.53 -4.53
CA ALA A 132 -25.55 -6.85 -4.21
C ALA A 132 -25.76 -7.10 -2.70
N LEU A 133 -25.06 -6.35 -1.84
CA LEU A 133 -25.15 -6.40 -0.38
C LEU A 133 -26.12 -5.35 0.17
#